data_AF-A0A7U9N317-F1
#
_entry.id   AF-A0A7U9N317-F1
#
_cell.length_a   1.000
_cell.length_b   1.000
_cell.length_c   1.000
_cell.angle_alpha   90.00
_cell.angle_beta   90.00
_cell.angle_gamma   90.00
#
_symmetry.space_group_name_H-M   'P 1'
#
loop_
_entity.id
_entity.type
_entity.pdbx_description
1 polymer ?
#
loop_
_entity_poly.entity_id
_entity_poly.type
_entity_poly.pdbx_seq_one_letter_code
_entity_poly.pdbx_strand_id
1 'polypeptide(L)'
;MNIFGVELEYDFFDADQLEVYERENAKVAEDIKEPTQYEGKSTADALRIQCQIVDNFFDAVFGSGTAQKIFKGKANIRDHMEAFGIVAQGAMSAREELDKIEDKYTPNRAERRQTERDNRQAQKQGSRNYQHYAAGSKNGKKHRH
;
A
#
# COMPACT_ATOMS: atom_id res chain seq x y z
N MET A 1 -7.71 -14.41 5.84
CA MET A 1 -8.27 -13.61 6.95
C MET A 1 -9.46 -14.37 7.53
N ASN A 2 -9.67 -14.32 8.85
CA ASN A 2 -10.76 -15.03 9.52
C ASN A 2 -11.89 -14.06 9.89
N ILE A 3 -13.12 -14.38 9.50
CA ILE A 3 -14.32 -13.64 9.88
C ILE A 3 -15.34 -14.62 10.45
N PHE A 4 -15.60 -14.52 11.76
CA PHE A 4 -16.53 -15.39 12.50
C PHE A 4 -16.32 -16.90 12.28
N GLY A 5 -15.06 -17.32 12.15
CA GLY A 5 -14.68 -18.72 11.92
C GLY A 5 -14.68 -19.14 10.46
N VAL A 6 -14.99 -18.24 9.53
CA VAL A 6 -14.84 -18.46 8.08
C VAL A 6 -13.50 -17.93 7.64
N GLU A 7 -12.65 -18.81 7.10
CA GLU A 7 -11.39 -18.40 6.47
C GLU A 7 -11.65 -17.95 5.03
N LEU A 8 -11.19 -16.74 4.72
CA LEU A 8 -11.27 -16.13 3.40
C LEU A 8 -9.88 -15.76 2.93
N GLU A 9 -9.55 -16.16 1.71
CA GLU A 9 -8.31 -15.77 1.04
C GLU A 9 -8.61 -14.58 0.12
N TYR A 10 -7.77 -13.54 0.22
CA TYR A 10 -7.85 -12.37 -0.64
C TYR A 10 -6.47 -11.71 -0.69
N ASP A 11 -6.02 -11.41 -1.90
CA ASP A 11 -4.71 -10.83 -2.14
C ASP A 11 -4.86 -9.36 -2.56
N PHE A 12 -4.55 -8.45 -1.64
CA PHE A 12 -4.59 -7.01 -1.90
C PHE A 12 -3.38 -6.52 -2.74
N PHE A 13 -2.40 -7.38 -3.02
CA PHE A 13 -1.28 -7.08 -3.93
C PHE A 13 -1.56 -7.52 -5.37
N ASP A 14 -2.58 -8.36 -5.59
CA ASP A 14 -3.07 -8.72 -6.91
C ASP A 14 -3.94 -7.59 -7.46
N ALA A 15 -3.62 -7.10 -8.66
CA ALA A 15 -4.27 -5.92 -9.22
C ALA A 15 -5.75 -6.16 -9.53
N ASP A 16 -6.11 -7.35 -10.03
CA ASP A 16 -7.48 -7.69 -10.40
C ASP A 16 -8.35 -7.79 -9.15
N GLN A 17 -7.83 -8.40 -8.08
CA GLN A 17 -8.52 -8.42 -6.79
C GLN A 17 -8.60 -7.02 -6.17
N LEU A 18 -7.51 -6.25 -6.13
CA LEU A 18 -7.54 -4.91 -5.57
C LEU A 18 -8.55 -4.00 -6.28
N GLU A 19 -8.66 -4.07 -7.61
CA GLU A 19 -9.66 -3.34 -8.38
C GLU A 19 -11.10 -3.70 -7.94
N VAL A 20 -11.37 -4.99 -7.74
CA VAL A 20 -12.67 -5.45 -7.23
C VAL A 20 -12.94 -4.87 -5.85
N TYR A 21 -11.99 -4.97 -4.91
CA TYR A 21 -12.16 -4.40 -3.57
C TYR A 21 -12.41 -2.89 -3.61
N GLU A 22 -11.61 -2.12 -4.35
CA GLU A 22 -11.74 -0.67 -4.40
C GLU A 22 -13.09 -0.24 -4.99
N ARG A 23 -13.54 -0.90 -6.06
CA ARG A 23 -14.85 -0.66 -6.67
C ARG A 23 -16.00 -0.96 -5.70
N GLU A 24 -16.00 -2.14 -5.08
CA GLU A 24 -17.10 -2.55 -4.19
C GLU A 24 -17.09 -1.75 -2.88
N ASN A 25 -15.91 -1.37 -2.37
CA ASN A 25 -15.80 -0.50 -1.20
C ASN A 25 -16.34 0.92 -1.48
N ALA A 26 -16.05 1.48 -2.66
CA ALA A 26 -16.63 2.76 -3.08
C ALA A 26 -18.16 2.66 -3.19
N LYS A 27 -18.66 1.59 -3.78
CA LYS A 27 -20.10 1.32 -3.92
C LYS A 27 -20.81 1.23 -2.57
N VAL A 28 -20.24 0.58 -1.56
CA VAL A 28 -20.80 0.57 -0.20
C VAL A 28 -20.98 1.99 0.35
N ALA A 29 -19.98 2.87 0.14
CA ALA A 29 -20.05 4.25 0.61
C ALA A 29 -21.10 5.09 -0.13
N GLU A 30 -21.32 4.82 -1.42
CA GLU A 30 -22.38 5.44 -2.23
C GLU A 30 -23.76 4.93 -1.80
N ASP A 31 -23.93 3.62 -1.74
CA ASP A 31 -25.18 2.96 -1.34
C ASP A 31 -25.59 3.39 0.07
N ILE A 32 -24.69 3.48 1.05
CA ILE A 32 -25.06 3.93 2.39
C ILE A 32 -25.55 5.39 2.39
N LYS A 33 -25.01 6.24 1.52
CA LYS A 33 -25.35 7.68 1.46
C LYS A 33 -26.64 7.99 0.72
N GLU A 34 -27.13 7.10 -0.13
CA GLU A 34 -28.32 7.32 -0.95
C GLU A 34 -29.58 7.42 -0.06
N PRO A 35 -30.13 8.63 0.19
CA PRO A 35 -31.14 8.83 1.23
C PRO A 35 -32.50 8.23 0.86
N THR A 36 -32.81 8.14 -0.43
CA THR A 36 -34.13 7.70 -0.91
C THR A 36 -34.46 6.27 -0.50
N GLN A 37 -33.46 5.41 -0.31
CA GLN A 37 -33.69 4.03 0.11
C GLN A 37 -34.19 3.90 1.55
N TYR A 38 -34.07 4.96 2.37
CA TYR A 38 -34.49 4.99 3.77
C TYR A 38 -35.82 5.73 3.96
N GLU A 39 -36.36 6.38 2.92
CA GLU A 39 -37.60 7.15 3.02
C GLU A 39 -38.78 6.29 3.47
N GLY A 40 -39.49 6.75 4.49
CA GLY A 40 -40.66 6.05 5.05
C GLY A 40 -40.33 4.76 5.81
N LYS A 41 -39.05 4.42 6.01
CA LYS A 41 -38.63 3.17 6.66
C LYS A 41 -38.36 3.36 8.16
N SER A 42 -38.58 2.29 8.92
CA SER A 42 -38.20 2.26 10.33
C SER A 42 -36.68 2.18 10.48
N THR A 43 -36.17 2.49 11.68
CA THR A 43 -34.75 2.26 12.01
C THR A 43 -34.34 0.80 11.81
N ALA A 44 -35.21 -0.15 12.14
CA ALA A 44 -34.91 -1.57 11.94
C ALA A 44 -34.77 -1.93 10.45
N ASP A 45 -35.60 -1.34 9.59
CA ASP A 45 -35.51 -1.55 8.15
C ASP A 45 -34.26 -0.88 7.56
N ALA A 46 -33.89 0.30 8.04
CA ALA A 46 -32.63 0.95 7.67
C ALA A 46 -31.42 0.08 8.03
N LEU A 47 -31.40 -0.53 9.21
CA LEU A 47 -30.32 -1.45 9.60
C LEU A 47 -30.27 -2.71 8.73
N ARG A 48 -31.43 -3.28 8.35
CA ARG A 48 -31.48 -4.42 7.42
C ARG A 48 -30.92 -4.06 6.05
N ILE A 49 -31.21 -2.86 5.56
CA ILE A 49 -30.65 -2.35 4.29
C ILE A 49 -29.14 -2.23 4.38
N GLN A 50 -28.62 -1.66 5.46
CA GLN A 50 -27.17 -1.56 5.66
C GLN A 50 -26.50 -2.94 5.78
N CYS A 51 -27.13 -3.91 6.43
CA CYS A 51 -26.65 -5.30 6.44
C CYS A 51 -26.60 -5.87 5.02
N GLN A 52 -27.66 -5.67 4.22
CA GLN A 52 -27.70 -6.15 2.84
C GLN A 52 -26.63 -5.51 1.94
N ILE A 53 -26.32 -4.23 2.14
CA ILE A 53 -25.23 -3.55 1.43
C ILE A 53 -23.90 -4.25 1.73
N VAL A 54 -23.66 -4.58 3.00
CA VAL A 54 -22.45 -5.32 3.41
C VAL A 54 -22.47 -6.76 2.89
N ASP A 55 -23.61 -7.44 2.89
CA ASP A 55 -23.76 -8.77 2.29
C ASP A 55 -23.34 -8.76 0.82
N ASN A 56 -23.83 -7.77 0.06
CA ASN A 56 -23.50 -7.59 -1.35
C ASN A 56 -21.99 -7.36 -1.55
N PHE A 57 -21.36 -6.58 -0.67
CA PHE A 57 -19.91 -6.38 -0.69
C PHE A 57 -19.16 -7.70 -0.49
N PHE A 58 -19.53 -8.50 0.51
CA PHE A 58 -18.87 -9.79 0.76
C PHE A 58 -19.04 -10.77 -0.40
N ASP A 59 -20.23 -10.82 -0.99
CA ASP A 59 -20.51 -11.69 -2.13
C ASP A 59 -19.80 -11.24 -3.41
N ALA A 60 -19.59 -9.93 -3.60
CA ALA A 60 -18.87 -9.40 -4.75
C ALA A 60 -17.35 -9.56 -4.62
N VAL A 61 -16.79 -9.35 -3.42
CA VAL A 61 -15.35 -9.41 -3.15
C VAL A 61 -14.87 -10.86 -3.05
N PHE A 62 -15.57 -11.71 -2.30
CA PHE A 62 -15.12 -13.07 -1.99
C PHE A 62 -15.89 -14.16 -2.75
N GLY A 63 -16.83 -13.76 -3.61
CA GLY A 63 -17.67 -14.65 -4.39
C GLY A 63 -19.02 -14.93 -3.74
N SER A 64 -20.01 -15.25 -4.59
CA SER A 64 -21.42 -15.38 -4.21
C SER A 64 -21.65 -16.39 -3.08
N GLY A 65 -22.51 -16.02 -2.13
CA GLY A 65 -22.86 -16.83 -0.96
C GLY A 65 -21.85 -16.76 0.18
N THR A 66 -20.84 -15.89 0.10
CA THR A 66 -19.90 -15.66 1.19
C THR A 66 -20.58 -14.98 2.37
N ALA A 67 -21.41 -13.96 2.13
CA ALA A 67 -22.20 -13.30 3.16
C ALA A 67 -23.09 -14.29 3.91
N GLN A 68 -23.75 -15.21 3.18
CA GLN A 68 -24.57 -16.25 3.79
C GLN A 68 -23.76 -17.18 4.70
N LYS A 69 -22.51 -17.52 4.35
CA LYS A 69 -21.64 -18.35 5.20
C LYS A 69 -21.23 -17.62 6.48
N ILE A 70 -20.92 -16.32 6.38
CA ILE A 70 -20.46 -15.49 7.50
C ILE A 70 -21.61 -15.15 8.44
N PHE A 71 -22.66 -14.51 7.92
CA PHE A 71 -23.73 -13.90 8.71
C PHE A 71 -24.92 -14.83 8.95
N LYS A 72 -25.01 -15.95 8.21
CA LYS A 72 -26.05 -16.99 8.36
C LYS A 72 -27.46 -16.41 8.26
N GLY A 73 -27.64 -15.41 7.39
CA GLY A 73 -28.92 -14.71 7.14
C GLY A 73 -29.38 -13.78 8.26
N LYS A 74 -28.54 -13.50 9.27
CA LYS A 74 -28.87 -12.55 10.33
C LYS A 74 -28.65 -11.12 9.85
N ALA A 75 -29.56 -10.21 10.16
CA ALA A 75 -29.36 -8.76 9.96
C ALA A 75 -28.88 -8.09 11.26
N ASN A 76 -27.67 -8.42 11.70
CA ASN A 76 -27.04 -7.80 12.87
C ASN A 76 -25.99 -6.78 12.42
N ILE A 77 -26.33 -5.50 12.48
CA ILE A 77 -25.44 -4.43 11.99
C ILE A 77 -24.08 -4.43 12.65
N ARG A 78 -23.97 -4.80 13.93
CA ARG A 78 -22.68 -4.86 14.62
C ARG A 78 -21.78 -5.90 13.98
N ASP A 79 -22.29 -7.10 13.74
CA ASP A 79 -21.53 -8.20 13.14
C ASP A 79 -21.09 -7.83 11.71
N HIS A 80 -21.95 -7.14 10.95
CA HIS A 80 -21.64 -6.69 9.59
C HIS A 80 -20.54 -5.62 9.58
N MET A 81 -20.62 -4.63 10.47
CA MET A 81 -19.60 -3.58 10.57
C MET A 81 -18.26 -4.14 11.08
N GLU A 82 -18.28 -5.10 12.00
CA GLU A 82 -17.06 -5.77 12.48
C GLU A 82 -16.40 -6.58 11.36
N ALA A 83 -17.18 -7.37 10.62
CA ALA A 83 -16.68 -8.11 9.46
C ALA A 83 -16.11 -7.17 8.39
N PHE A 84 -16.82 -6.11 8.03
CA PHE A 84 -16.37 -5.11 7.07
C PHE A 84 -15.06 -4.43 7.53
N GLY A 85 -14.95 -4.11 8.82
CA GLY A 85 -13.75 -3.54 9.42
C GLY A 85 -12.52 -4.46 9.32
N ILE A 86 -12.69 -5.77 9.46
CA ILE A 86 -11.60 -6.75 9.27
C ILE A 86 -11.04 -6.68 7.84
N VAL A 87 -11.92 -6.60 6.83
CA VAL A 87 -11.50 -6.50 5.43
C VAL A 87 -10.77 -5.18 5.17
N ALA A 88 -11.32 -4.07 5.66
CA ALA A 88 -10.69 -2.75 5.56
C ALA A 88 -9.31 -2.71 6.22
N GLN A 89 -9.15 -3.35 7.39
CA GLN A 89 -7.86 -3.50 8.06
C GLN A 89 -6.86 -4.30 7.22
N GLY A 90 -7.31 -5.37 6.56
CA GLY A 90 -6.48 -6.12 5.61
C GLY A 90 -5.93 -5.23 4.49
N ALA A 91 -6.80 -4.41 3.88
CA ALA A 91 -6.39 -3.48 2.83
C ALA A 91 -5.41 -2.40 3.32
N MET A 92 -5.62 -1.85 4.52
CA MET A 92 -4.69 -0.90 5.13
C MET A 92 -3.33 -1.54 5.41
N SER A 93 -3.30 -2.75 5.96
CA SER A 93 -2.06 -3.47 6.25
C SER A 93 -1.28 -3.82 4.97
N ALA A 94 -1.98 -4.17 3.88
CA ALA A 94 -1.34 -4.40 2.59
C ALA A 94 -0.70 -3.11 2.03
N ARG A 95 -1.37 -1.96 2.18
CA ARG A 95 -0.79 -0.65 1.81
C ARG A 95 0.46 -0.32 2.62
N GLU A 96 0.43 -0.51 3.94
CA GLU A 96 1.61 -0.30 4.78
C GLU A 96 2.78 -1.24 4.41
N GLU A 97 2.49 -2.44 3.93
CA GLU A 97 3.52 -3.38 3.47
C GLU A 97 4.06 -3.00 2.08
N LEU A 98 3.21 -2.52 1.16
CA LEU A 98 3.65 -1.91 -0.10
C LEU A 98 4.61 -0.75 0.16
N ASP A 99 4.27 0.17 1.06
CA ASP A 99 5.13 1.31 1.42
C ASP A 99 6.52 0.82 1.92
N LYS A 100 6.55 -0.23 2.75
CA LYS A 100 7.80 -0.82 3.24
C LYS A 100 8.62 -1.47 2.12
N ILE A 101 7.96 -2.11 1.15
CA ILE A 101 8.62 -2.66 -0.04
C ILE A 101 9.22 -1.50 -0.85
N GLU A 102 8.45 -0.46 -1.12
CA GLU A 102 8.92 0.74 -1.80
C GLU A 102 10.12 1.34 -1.09
N ASP A 103 10.07 1.56 0.22
CA ASP A 103 11.18 2.10 1.01
C ASP A 103 12.43 1.22 0.93
N LYS A 104 12.28 -0.10 1.05
CA LYS A 104 13.38 -1.06 0.95
C LYS A 104 14.10 -0.98 -0.40
N TYR A 105 13.34 -0.73 -1.48
CA TYR A 105 13.85 -0.61 -2.84
C TYR A 105 13.99 0.84 -3.34
N THR A 106 13.80 1.81 -2.44
CA THR A 106 14.13 3.25 -2.59
C THR A 106 15.37 3.61 -1.77
N PRO A 107 16.52 2.92 -1.93
CA PRO A 107 17.75 3.28 -1.24
C PRO A 107 18.26 4.59 -1.82
N ASN A 108 18.02 5.67 -1.07
CA ASN A 108 18.54 7.03 -1.20
C ASN A 108 19.19 7.29 -2.58
N ARG A 109 18.36 7.17 -3.64
CA ARG A 109 18.85 7.08 -5.03
C ARG A 109 19.66 8.32 -5.38
N ALA A 110 19.24 9.45 -4.82
CA ALA A 110 19.94 10.71 -4.88
C ALA A 110 21.27 10.67 -4.13
N GLU A 111 21.31 10.16 -2.89
CA GLU A 111 22.52 10.08 -2.07
C GLU A 111 23.57 9.16 -2.67
N ARG A 112 23.20 7.96 -3.15
CA ARG A 112 24.17 7.06 -3.82
C ARG A 112 24.73 7.66 -5.11
N ARG A 113 23.90 8.38 -5.89
CA ARG A 113 24.38 9.16 -7.05
C ARG A 113 25.26 10.34 -6.65
N GLN A 114 25.07 10.90 -5.46
CA GLN A 114 25.91 11.97 -4.91
C GLN A 114 27.26 11.39 -4.50
N THR A 115 27.27 10.33 -3.69
CA THR A 115 28.49 9.64 -3.23
C THR A 115 29.32 9.12 -4.41
N GLU A 116 28.70 8.56 -5.45
CA GLU A 116 29.41 8.16 -6.66
C GLU A 116 30.03 9.33 -7.43
N ARG A 117 29.34 10.48 -7.48
CA ARG A 117 29.85 11.71 -8.11
C ARG A 117 31.03 12.29 -7.32
N ASP A 118 30.91 12.34 -6.00
CA ASP A 118 31.92 12.86 -5.10
C ASP A 118 33.18 11.98 -5.13
N ASN A 119 33.03 10.64 -5.12
CA ASN A 119 34.14 9.70 -5.26
C ASN A 119 34.87 9.85 -6.62
N ARG A 120 34.14 10.07 -7.73
CA ARG A 120 34.77 10.35 -9.04
C ARG A 120 35.52 11.68 -9.07
N GLN A 121 35.01 12.71 -8.38
CA GLN A 121 35.71 14.00 -8.29
C GLN A 121 36.98 13.90 -7.45
N ALA A 122 36.93 13.20 -6.32
CA ALA A 122 38.08 12.95 -5.45
C ALA A 122 39.20 12.18 -6.19
N GLN A 123 38.86 11.13 -6.96
CA GLN A 123 39.84 10.40 -7.78
C GLN A 123 40.51 11.27 -8.84
N LYS A 124 39.75 12.17 -9.49
CA LYS A 124 40.30 13.12 -10.48
C LYS A 124 41.24 14.15 -9.84
N GLN A 125 40.95 14.62 -8.64
CA GLN A 125 41.83 15.54 -7.90
C GLN A 125 43.11 14.86 -7.43
N GLY A 126 43.03 13.63 -6.92
CA GLY A 126 44.20 12.84 -6.55
C GLY A 126 45.15 12.57 -7.72
N SER A 127 44.60 12.25 -8.90
CA SER A 127 45.39 12.07 -10.13
C SER A 127 46.08 13.37 -10.59
N ARG A 128 45.41 14.53 -10.49
CA ARG A 128 46.00 15.83 -10.86
C ARG A 128 47.15 16.22 -9.92
N ASN A 129 46.99 16.00 -8.61
CA ASN A 129 48.06 16.25 -7.66
C ASN A 129 49.27 15.36 -7.94
N TYR A 130 49.07 14.07 -8.25
CA TYR A 130 50.18 13.16 -8.59
C TYR A 130 50.95 13.62 -9.85
N GLN A 131 50.24 14.10 -10.88
CA GLN A 131 50.88 14.67 -12.09
C GLN A 131 51.63 15.97 -11.80
N HIS A 132 51.12 16.84 -10.92
CA HIS A 132 51.82 18.07 -10.52
C HIS A 132 53.11 17.79 -9.74
N TYR A 133 53.13 16.81 -8.83
CA TYR A 133 54.33 16.42 -8.09
C TYR A 133 55.37 15.73 -8.99
N ALA A 134 54.94 14.90 -9.95
CA ALA A 134 55.84 14.26 -10.91
C ALA A 134 56.49 15.26 -11.89
N ALA A 135 55.78 16.34 -12.25
CA ALA A 135 56.31 17.42 -13.09
C ALA A 135 57.31 18.33 -12.34
N GLY A 136 57.09 18.57 -11.03
CA GLY A 136 57.99 19.37 -10.19
C GLY A 136 59.32 18.69 -9.85
N SER A 137 59.36 17.35 -9.82
CA SER A 137 60.58 16.58 -9.51
C SER A 137 61.64 16.60 -10.62
N LYS A 138 61.30 16.98 -11.86
CA LYS A 138 62.26 17.01 -12.98
C LYS A 138 63.15 18.25 -13.08
N ASN A 139 62.95 19.30 -12.28
CA ASN A 139 63.73 20.55 -12.37
C ASN A 139 64.76 20.78 -11.24
N GLY A 140 64.98 19.82 -10.35
CA GLY A 140 65.84 19.98 -9.16
C GLY A 140 67.25 19.38 -9.27
N LYS A 141 67.97 19.56 -10.38
CA LYS A 141 69.43 19.27 -10.44
C LYS A 141 70.15 20.26 -11.34
N LYS A 142 70.54 21.43 -10.82
CA LYS A 142 71.73 22.14 -11.32
C LYS A 142 72.52 22.73 -10.15
N HIS A 143 73.67 22.10 -9.94
CA HIS A 143 74.81 22.50 -9.13
C HIS A 143 75.18 23.98 -9.27
N ARG A 144 75.78 24.53 -8.21
CA ARG A 144 77.10 25.20 -8.18
C ARG A 144 77.15 26.17 -7.00
N HIS A 145 78.28 26.46 -6.36
CA HIS A 145 79.57 25.80 -6.18
C HIS A 145 80.25 26.57 -5.05
#